data_AF-A0A351ADW8-F1
#
_entry.id   AF-A0A351ADW8-F1
#
_cell.length_a   1.000
_cell.length_b   1.000
_cell.length_c   1.000
_cell.angle_alpha   90.00
_cell.angle_beta   90.00
_cell.angle_gamma   90.00
#
_symmetry.space_group_name_H-M   'P 1'
#
loop_
_entity.id
_entity.type
_entity.pdbx_description
1 polymer ?
#
loop_
_entity_poly.entity_id
_entity_poly.type
_entity_poly.pdbx_seq_one_letter_code
_entity_poly.pdbx_strand_id
1 'polypeptide(L)'
;RVQFTPDLMPADITGTQILQDTGDGRRELAFRRGPIFTNLLLADEINRATPKTQSALLEAMQERSVTVGGERHQLDDPFLVMATQNPVEQEGTYP
;
A
#
# COMPACT_ATOMS: atom_id res chain seq x y z
N ARG A 1 6.15 8.70 -1.48
CA ARG A 1 6.89 8.43 -0.23
C ARG A 1 5.88 8.00 0.81
N VAL A 2 6.16 6.95 1.57
CA VAL A 2 5.33 6.45 2.67
C VAL A 2 6.24 6.19 3.86
N GLN A 3 5.81 6.64 5.04
CA GLN A 3 6.43 6.30 6.31
C GLN A 3 5.73 5.07 6.87
N PHE A 4 6.46 4.00 7.14
CA PHE A 4 5.89 2.81 7.75
C PHE A 4 5.77 3.03 9.25
N THR A 5 4.57 2.82 9.77
CA THR A 5 4.21 2.96 11.19
C THR A 5 3.38 1.74 11.63
N PRO A 6 3.31 1.44 12.94
CA PRO A 6 2.58 0.27 13.43
C PRO A 6 1.08 0.27 13.11
N ASP A 7 0.48 1.43 12.89
CA ASP A 7 -0.94 1.64 12.58
C ASP A 7 -1.26 1.59 11.07
N LEU A 8 -0.24 1.57 10.21
CA LEU A 8 -0.42 1.57 8.76
C LEU A 8 -1.09 0.27 8.29
N MET A 9 -2.21 0.39 7.58
CA MET A 9 -2.94 -0.76 7.04
C MET A 9 -2.53 -1.08 5.59
N PRO A 10 -2.74 -2.33 5.12
CA PRO A 10 -2.49 -2.69 3.72
C PRO A 10 -3.17 -1.76 2.70
N ALA A 11 -4.41 -1.36 2.97
CA ALA A 11 -5.19 -0.50 2.09
C ALA A 11 -4.62 0.93 1.99
N ASP A 12 -3.84 1.38 2.97
CA ASP A 12 -3.13 2.66 2.92
C ASP A 12 -1.94 2.62 1.96
N ILE A 13 -1.49 1.41 1.58
CA ILE A 13 -0.46 1.16 0.57
C ILE A 13 -1.08 0.87 -0.79
N THR A 14 -1.99 -0.10 -0.85
CA THR A 14 -2.55 -0.61 -2.12
C THR A 14 -3.73 0.18 -2.65
N GLY A 15 -4.36 1.00 -1.81
CA GLY A 15 -5.60 1.72 -2.14
C GLY A 15 -6.83 1.04 -1.56
N THR A 16 -7.97 1.72 -1.68
CA THR A 16 -9.25 1.27 -1.11
C THR A 16 -10.41 1.68 -1.99
N GLN A 17 -11.55 1.02 -1.84
CA GLN A 17 -12.80 1.51 -2.41
C GLN A 17 -13.42 2.54 -1.46
N ILE A 18 -13.75 3.71 -2.01
CA ILE A 18 -14.47 4.75 -1.30
C ILE A 18 -15.87 4.90 -1.90
N LEU A 19 -16.83 5.25 -1.06
CA LEU A 19 -18.16 5.60 -1.52
C LEU A 19 -18.14 7.07 -1.97
N GLN A 20 -18.31 7.30 -3.26
CA GLN A 20 -18.32 8.63 -3.87
C GLN A 20 -19.76 9.01 -4.23
N ASP A 21 -20.13 10.27 -3.92
CA ASP A 21 -21.42 10.83 -4.34
C ASP A 21 -21.26 11.37 -5.76
N THR A 22 -21.98 10.78 -6.71
CA THR A 22 -22.13 11.37 -8.03
C THR A 22 -23.22 12.44 -7.90
N GLY A 23 -22.95 13.67 -8.35
CA GLY A 23 -23.77 14.86 -8.04
C GLY A 23 -25.26 14.80 -8.44
N ASP A 24 -25.72 13.69 -9.02
CA ASP A 24 -27.10 13.27 -9.22
C ASP A 24 -27.74 12.55 -8.00
N GLY A 25 -27.06 12.48 -6.85
CA GLY A 25 -27.54 11.92 -5.59
C GLY A 25 -27.39 10.39 -5.51
N ARG A 26 -26.60 9.78 -6.41
CA ARG A 26 -26.27 8.36 -6.39
C ARG A 26 -24.92 8.16 -5.70
N ARG A 27 -24.73 6.98 -5.10
CA ARG A 27 -23.47 6.59 -4.47
C ARG A 27 -22.84 5.46 -5.25
N GLU A 28 -21.59 5.64 -5.66
CA GLU A 28 -20.80 4.63 -6.36
C GLU A 28 -19.55 4.25 -5.59
N LEU A 29 -19.09 3.01 -5.75
CA LEU A 29 -17.79 2.57 -5.22
C LEU A 29 -16.71 2.97 -6.20
N ALA A 30 -15.90 3.96 -5.83
CA ALA A 30 -14.77 4.43 -6.61
C ALA A 30 -13.45 3.92 -6.01
N PHE A 31 -12.55 3.46 -6.86
CA PHE A 31 -11.22 3.06 -6.42
C PHE A 31 -10.34 4.28 -6.15
N ARG A 32 -9.92 4.44 -4.89
CA ARG A 32 -8.90 5.42 -4.49
C ARG A 32 -7.53 4.74 -4.48
N ARG A 33 -6.73 5.08 -5.49
CA ARG A 33 -5.34 4.60 -5.63
C ARG A 33 -4.52 4.89 -4.38
N GLY A 34 -3.77 3.88 -3.94
CA GLY A 34 -2.77 4.02 -2.90
C GLY A 34 -1.44 4.59 -3.42
N PRO A 35 -0.48 4.85 -2.53
CA PRO A 35 0.83 5.40 -2.88
C PRO A 35 1.70 4.49 -3.76
N ILE A 36 1.39 3.20 -3.89
CA ILE A 36 2.13 2.29 -4.79
C ILE A 36 1.93 2.59 -6.27
N PHE A 37 0.89 3.35 -6.66
CA PHE A 37 0.65 3.73 -8.05
C PHE A 37 1.55 4.90 -8.44
N THR A 38 2.83 4.62 -8.59
CA THR A 38 3.90 5.55 -8.96
C THR A 38 5.03 4.75 -9.60
N ASN A 39 5.92 5.37 -10.36
CA ASN A 39 7.11 4.68 -10.86
C ASN A 39 8.18 4.45 -9.80
N LEU A 40 8.27 5.35 -8.79
CA LEU A 40 9.22 5.25 -7.69
C LEU A 40 8.52 5.48 -6.35
N LEU A 41 8.56 4.47 -5.49
CA LEU A 41 8.08 4.53 -4.12
C LEU A 41 9.26 4.55 -3.14
N LEU A 42 9.32 5.59 -2.32
CA LEU A 42 10.20 5.63 -1.14
C LEU A 42 9.42 5.10 0.07
N ALA A 43 9.84 3.98 0.64
CA ALA A 43 9.22 3.29 1.78
C ALA A 43 10.12 3.39 3.01
N ASP A 44 9.89 4.39 3.86
CA ASP A 44 10.74 4.64 5.01
C ASP A 44 10.37 3.75 6.20
N GLU A 45 11.40 3.22 6.88
CA GLU A 45 11.29 2.37 8.07
C GLU A 45 10.36 1.15 7.90
N ILE A 46 10.49 0.44 6.77
CA ILE A 46 9.57 -0.62 6.34
C ILE A 46 9.28 -1.68 7.42
N ASN A 47 10.24 -1.95 8.31
CA ASN A 47 10.12 -2.91 9.39
C ASN A 47 9.15 -2.51 10.51
N ARG A 48 8.77 -1.22 10.61
CA ARG A 48 7.85 -0.74 11.66
C ARG A 48 6.38 -1.05 11.43
N ALA A 49 5.99 -1.38 10.19
CA ALA A 49 4.61 -1.79 9.92
C ALA A 49 4.42 -3.27 10.21
N THR A 50 3.17 -3.69 10.42
CA THR A 50 2.85 -5.10 10.63
C THR A 50 3.33 -5.99 9.46
N PRO A 51 3.62 -7.28 9.70
CA PRO A 51 3.96 -8.21 8.63
C PRO A 51 2.94 -8.23 7.49
N LYS A 52 1.64 -8.09 7.80
CA LYS A 52 0.56 -8.04 6.81
C LYS A 52 0.67 -6.83 5.88
N THR A 53 0.99 -5.65 6.41
CA THR A 53 1.19 -4.43 5.61
C THR A 53 2.44 -4.52 4.75
N GLN A 54 3.52 -5.09 5.29
CA GLN A 54 4.74 -5.36 4.52
C GLN A 54 4.47 -6.36 3.38
N SER A 55 3.76 -7.45 3.66
CA SER A 55 3.37 -8.44 2.66
C SER A 55 2.54 -7.84 1.53
N ALA A 56 1.62 -6.92 1.82
CA ALA A 56 0.81 -6.26 0.79
C ALA A 56 1.66 -5.46 -0.21
N LEU A 57 2.72 -4.78 0.26
CA LEU A 57 3.68 -4.12 -0.62
C LEU A 57 4.46 -5.14 -1.46
N LEU A 58 4.97 -6.21 -0.84
CA LEU A 58 5.76 -7.25 -1.53
C LEU A 58 4.93 -8.00 -2.57
N GLU A 59 3.66 -8.30 -2.26
CA GLU A 59 2.70 -8.90 -3.19
C GLU A 59 2.47 -7.99 -4.39
N ALA A 60 2.23 -6.70 -4.17
CA ALA A 60 2.07 -5.73 -5.25
C ALA A 60 3.33 -5.62 -6.13
N MET A 61 4.52 -5.68 -5.54
CA MET A 61 5.80 -5.71 -6.27
C MET A 61 5.94 -6.97 -7.13
N GLN A 62 5.58 -8.13 -6.59
CA GLN A 62 5.71 -9.42 -7.27
C GLN A 62 4.68 -9.57 -8.41
N GLU A 63 3.42 -9.22 -8.14
CA GLU A 63 2.31 -9.36 -9.10
C GLU A 63 2.22 -8.21 -10.09
N ARG A 64 3.00 -7.13 -9.88
CA ARG A 64 2.94 -5.84 -10.58
C ARG A 64 1.52 -5.27 -10.70
N SER A 65 0.67 -5.63 -9.76
CA SER A 65 -0.73 -5.24 -9.74
C SER A 65 -1.29 -5.42 -8.34
N VAL A 66 -2.44 -4.81 -8.08
CA VAL A 66 -3.20 -5.03 -6.85
C VAL A 66 -4.65 -5.32 -7.17
N THR A 67 -5.27 -6.16 -6.35
CA THR A 67 -6.71 -6.43 -6.46
C THR A 67 -7.44 -5.75 -5.32
N VAL A 68 -8.33 -4.81 -5.62
CA VAL A 68 -9.12 -4.09 -4.63
C VAL A 68 -10.59 -4.15 -5.02
N GLY A 69 -11.44 -4.62 -4.10
CA GLY A 69 -12.87 -4.75 -4.36
C GLY A 69 -13.24 -5.68 -5.52
N GLY A 70 -12.41 -6.68 -5.78
CA GLY A 70 -12.59 -7.65 -6.88
C GLY A 70 -12.09 -7.19 -8.24
N GLU A 71 -11.58 -5.96 -8.37
CA GLU A 71 -10.98 -5.44 -9.60
C GLU A 71 -9.45 -5.42 -9.50
N ARG A 72 -8.78 -5.84 -10.59
CA ARG A 72 -7.32 -5.83 -10.70
C ARG A 72 -6.85 -4.53 -11.32
N HIS A 73 -5.94 -3.84 -10.64
CA HIS A 73 -5.31 -2.60 -11.08
C HIS A 73 -3.82 -2.81 -11.31
N GLN A 74 -3.33 -2.53 -12.52
CA GLN A 74 -1.91 -2.66 -12.88
C GLN A 74 -1.07 -1.51 -12.30
N LEU A 75 0.18 -1.81 -11.95
CA LEU A 75 1.19 -0.81 -11.63
C LEU A 75 1.90 -0.39 -12.93
N ASP A 76 2.22 0.90 -13.03
CA ASP A 76 2.87 1.43 -14.22
C ASP A 76 4.36 1.03 -14.25
N ASP A 77 4.85 0.57 -15.41
CA ASP A 77 6.27 0.28 -15.60
C ASP A 77 7.07 1.57 -15.92
N PRO A 78 8.30 1.73 -15.37
CA PRO A 78 8.91 0.87 -14.35
C PRO A 78 8.29 1.12 -12.97
N PHE A 79 8.17 0.06 -12.17
CA PHE A 79 7.82 0.15 -10.75
C PHE A 79 9.02 -0.20 -9.89
N LEU A 80 9.55 0.77 -9.16
CA LEU A 80 10.70 0.61 -8.25
C LEU A 80 10.34 1.04 -6.83
N VAL A 81 10.80 0.27 -5.86
CA VAL A 81 10.70 0.60 -4.43
C VAL A 81 12.10 0.76 -3.85
N MET A 82 12.34 1.88 -3.17
CA MET A 82 13.52 2.10 -2.34
C MET A 82 13.04 2.18 -0.89
N ALA A 83 13.56 1.29 -0.04
CA ALA A 83 13.14 1.20 1.34
C ALA A 83 14.29 1.48 2.31
N THR A 84 13.98 2.11 3.44
CA THR A 84 14.87 2.22 4.59
C THR A 84 14.34 1.36 5.73
N GLN A 85 15.21 0.98 6.66
CA GLN A 85 14.83 0.27 7.88
C GLN A 85 15.22 1.08 9.10
N ASN A 86 14.40 1.04 10.14
CA ASN A 86 14.75 1.59 11.45
C ASN A 86 15.58 0.52 12.21
N PRO A 87 16.84 0.81 12.58
CA PRO A 87 17.75 -0.18 13.14
C PRO A 87 17.42 -0.62 14.58
N VAL A 88 16.51 0.07 15.28
CA VAL A 88 16.23 -0.12 16.71
C VAL A 88 15.33 -1.34 17.00
N GLU A 89 14.57 -1.85 16.02
CA GLU A 89 13.61 -2.95 16.22
C GLU A 89 14.20 -4.37 16.07
N GLN A 90 15.53 -4.55 15.97
CA GLN A 90 16.12 -5.90 16.09
C GLN A 90 16.02 -6.48 17.51
N GLU A 91 15.69 -5.66 18.52
CA GLU A 91 15.39 -6.08 19.89
C GLU A 91 13.87 -6.22 20.09
N GLY A 92 13.29 -7.28 19.53
CA GLY A 92 11.86 -7.51 19.69
C GLY A 92 11.44 -8.73 18.90
N THR A 93 11.80 -9.92 19.38
CA THR A 93 11.11 -11.14 18.99
C THR A 93 9.62 -10.91 19.18
N TYR A 94 8.87 -10.81 18.09
CA TYR A 94 7.45 -11.10 18.13
C TYR A 94 7.32 -12.51 18.73
N PRO A 95 6.66 -12.67 19.90
CA PRO A 95 6.36 -14.00 20.44
C PRO A 95 5.36 -14.75 19.55
#